data_AF-A0A1I5NZ38-F1
#
_entry.id   AF-A0A1I5NZ38-F1
#
_cell.length_a   1.000
_cell.length_b   1.000
_cell.length_c   1.000
_cell.angle_alpha   90.00
_cell.angle_beta   90.00
_cell.angle_gamma   90.00
#
_symmetry.space_group_name_H-M   'P 1'
#
loop_
_entity.id
_entity.type
_entity.pdbx_description
1 polymer ?
#
loop_
_entity_poly.entity_id
_entity_poly.type
_entity_poly.pdbx_seq_one_letter_code
_entity_poly.pdbx_strand_id
1 'polypeptide(L)' 'MHYDMVECPRCHGSGLAPNRKDPCGNCGGLGQVPGT' A
#
# COMPACT_ATOMS: atom_id res chain seq x y z
N MET A 1 21.02 -4.61 -0.71
CA MET A 1 20.00 -4.03 -1.60
C MET A 1 18.92 -3.45 -0.71
N HIS A 2 18.94 -2.14 -0.46
CA HIS A 2 17.82 -1.48 0.21
C HIS A 2 16.75 -1.28 -0.85
N TYR A 3 15.71 -2.09 -0.77
CA TYR A 3 14.55 -1.95 -1.63
C TYR A 3 13.73 -0.82 -1.05
N ASP A 4 13.77 0.34 -1.71
CA ASP A 4 13.03 1.51 -1.24
C ASP A 4 11.53 1.20 -1.41
N MET A 5 10.84 1.10 -0.28
CA MET A 5 9.40 0.89 -0.25
C MET A 5 8.75 2.26 -0.34
N VAL A 6 7.95 2.48 -1.37
CA VAL A 6 7.23 3.72 -1.56
C VAL A 6 5.80 3.59 -1.07
N GLU A 7 5.20 4.71 -0.68
CA GLU A 7 3.80 4.76 -0.28
C GLU A 7 2.91 4.19 -1.38
N CYS A 8 1.96 3.33 -1.03
CA CYS A 8 1.03 2.79 -2.00
C CYS A 8 0.10 3.92 -2.51
N PRO A 9 0.18 4.30 -3.80
CA PRO A 9 -0.56 5.44 -4.33
C PRO A 9 -2.08 5.22 -4.36
N ARG A 10 -2.52 3.95 -4.28
CA ARG A 10 -3.93 3.59 -4.32
C ARG A 10 -4.63 3.82 -2.98
N CYS A 11 -3.91 3.60 -1.87
CA CYS A 11 -4.47 3.75 -0.53
C CYS A 11 -3.82 4.89 0.27
N HIS A 12 -2.86 5.60 -0.33
CA HIS A 12 -2.12 6.71 0.30
C HIS A 12 -1.59 6.32 1.69
N GLY A 13 -0.85 5.20 1.75
CA GLY A 13 -0.25 4.73 3.00
C GLY A 13 -1.20 4.00 3.95
N SER A 14 -2.53 4.13 3.80
CA SER A 14 -3.47 3.58 4.78
C SER A 14 -3.52 2.06 4.87
N GLY A 15 -3.12 1.35 3.81
CA GLY A 15 -3.26 -0.11 3.74
C GLY A 15 -4.72 -0.58 3.61
N LEU A 16 -5.69 0.33 3.51
CA LEU A 16 -7.11 -0.03 3.47
C LEU A 16 -7.73 0.24 2.09
N ALA A 17 -8.80 -0.50 1.81
CA ALA A 17 -9.72 -0.21 0.72
C ALA A 17 -10.54 1.07 1.02
N PRO A 18 -11.17 1.68 -0.01
CA PRO A 18 -11.98 2.89 0.18
C PRO A 18 -13.09 2.74 1.23
N ASN A 19 -13.61 1.53 1.41
CA ASN A 19 -14.59 1.23 2.44
C ASN A 19 -14.03 1.16 3.88
N ARG A 20 -12.71 1.34 4.03
CA ARG A 20 -11.94 1.33 5.29
C ARG A 20 -12.12 0.08 6.16
N LYS A 21 -12.58 -1.02 5.56
CA LYS A 21 -12.78 -2.31 6.24
C LYS A 21 -11.91 -3.39 5.62
N ASP A 22 -11.89 -3.46 4.29
CA ASP A 22 -11.09 -4.43 3.59
C ASP A 22 -9.64 -3.95 3.41
N PRO A 23 -8.67 -4.86 3.34
CA PRO A 23 -7.30 -4.51 3.03
C PRO A 23 -7.18 -3.95 1.60
N CYS A 24 -6.22 -3.06 1.39
CA CYS A 24 -5.90 -2.57 0.06
C CYS A 24 -5.32 -3.70 -0.79
N GLY A 25 -6.09 -4.20 -1.76
CA GLY A 25 -5.64 -5.26 -2.68
C GLY A 25 -4.42 -4.92 -3.54
N ASN A 26 -4.05 -3.64 -3.69
CA ASN A 26 -2.85 -3.27 -4.46
C ASN A 26 -1.55 -3.52 -3.68
N CYS A 27 -1.56 -3.24 -2.37
CA CYS A 27 -0.41 -3.46 -1.49
C CYS A 27 -0.61 -4.62 -0.52
N GLY A 28 -1.69 -5.40 -0.66
CA GLY A 28 -2.03 -6.50 0.25
C GLY A 28 -2.28 -6.07 1.69
N GLY A 29 -2.63 -4.80 1.93
CA GLY A 29 -2.81 -4.26 3.28
C GLY A 29 -1.58 -3.57 3.88
N LEU A 30 -0.43 -3.59 3.20
CA LEU A 30 0.82 -3.08 3.74
C LEU A 30 0.92 -1.54 3.79
N GLY A 31 0.14 -0.84 2.97
CA GLY A 31 0.24 0.61 2.82
C GLY A 31 1.41 1.08 1.95
N GLN A 32 2.27 0.16 1.52
CA GLN A 32 3.49 0.44 0.77
C GLN A 32 3.72 -0.63 -0.30
N VAL A 33 4.38 -0.24 -1.38
CA VAL A 33 4.73 -1.11 -2.50
C VAL A 33 6.21 -0.93 -2.86
N PRO A 34 6.82 -1.93 -3.49
CA PRO A 34 8.11 -1.77 -4.13
C PRO A 34 8.22 -0.50 -4.99
N GLY A 35 9.20 0.36 -4.71
CA GLY A 35 9.58 1.45 -5.60
C GLY A 35 10.28 0.88 -6.84
N THR A 36 9.72 1.16 -8.02
CA THR A 36 10.38 0.91 -9.31
C THR A 36 11.48 1.92 -9.58
#